data_AF-A0A3S1ZVN5-F1
#
_entry.id   AF-A0A3S1ZVN5-F1
#
_cell.length_a   1.000
_cell.length_b   1.000
_cell.length_c   1.000
_cell.angle_alpha   90.00
_cell.angle_beta   90.00
_cell.angle_gamma   90.00
#
_symmetry.space_group_name_H-M   'P 1'
#
loop_
_entity.id
_entity.type
_entity.pdbx_description
1 polymer ?
#
loop_
_entity_poly.entity_id
_entity_poly.type
_entity_poly.pdbx_seq_one_letter_code
_entity_poly.pdbx_strand_id
1 'polypeptide(L)'
;MILGAALVVPFAHRFKPDKWYAHGFWVLMLVFLTYPAVFAVRSFLFQPFSISSGSMVPTLQEGDYTFVSKFAYGYSRYSVPFNLLPIEGRTYGAEPKRGDVVAFKFPPDPSVDYIQRIVGLPGDRIQMVDGVLHINDVAVGLEEAGTFSYEERPAKLQRETLPGGVSHFVLDLSDNSIGDNTRVFDVPEGHYFVLGDNRDNASDSRFKVGFVPYENLVGKTVRLFWNSQGTDYSSRQTLDGSVTK
;
A
#
# COMPACT_ATOMS: atom_id res chain seq x y z
N MET A 1 -15.70 -25.24 -88.87
CA MET A 1 -15.23 -24.55 -87.65
C MET A 1 -16.46 -24.04 -86.90
N ILE A 2 -16.89 -24.71 -85.84
CA ILE A 2 -17.84 -24.13 -84.87
C ILE A 2 -17.29 -24.47 -83.48
N LEU A 3 -17.06 -23.41 -82.72
CA LEU A 3 -16.33 -23.34 -81.47
C LEU A 3 -17.02 -24.11 -80.34
N GLY A 4 -16.23 -24.87 -79.56
CA GLY A 4 -16.62 -25.33 -78.24
C GLY A 4 -16.55 -24.19 -77.23
N ALA A 5 -17.69 -23.85 -76.62
CA ALA A 5 -17.73 -22.92 -75.49
C ALA A 5 -17.43 -23.71 -74.20
N ALA A 6 -16.23 -23.55 -73.65
CA ALA A 6 -15.92 -24.00 -72.31
C ALA A 6 -16.50 -23.00 -71.29
N LEU A 7 -17.49 -23.43 -70.53
CA LEU A 7 -18.06 -22.66 -69.41
C LEU A 7 -17.06 -22.71 -68.24
N VAL A 8 -16.20 -21.70 -68.14
CA VAL A 8 -15.34 -21.52 -66.96
C VAL A 8 -16.19 -20.89 -65.86
N VAL A 9 -16.61 -21.68 -64.87
CA VAL A 9 -17.24 -21.18 -63.64
C VAL A 9 -16.14 -20.60 -62.75
N PRO A 10 -16.15 -19.29 -62.42
CA PRO A 10 -15.14 -18.73 -61.55
C PRO A 10 -15.48 -19.08 -60.10
N PHE A 11 -14.84 -20.11 -59.55
CA PHE A 11 -14.87 -20.40 -58.12
C PHE A 11 -13.95 -19.41 -57.39
N ALA A 12 -14.39 -18.15 -57.30
CA ALA A 12 -13.76 -17.14 -56.47
C ALA A 12 -14.74 -16.79 -55.35
N HIS A 13 -14.72 -17.56 -54.26
CA HIS A 13 -15.25 -17.06 -53.00
C HIS A 13 -14.42 -15.83 -52.62
N ARG A 14 -14.96 -14.64 -52.91
CA ARG A 14 -14.44 -13.38 -52.38
C ARG A 14 -14.55 -13.47 -50.86
N PHE A 15 -13.44 -13.74 -50.18
CA PHE A 15 -13.30 -13.43 -48.76
C PHE A 15 -13.58 -11.94 -48.61
N LYS A 16 -14.80 -11.60 -48.20
CA LYS A 16 -15.08 -10.28 -47.64
C LYS A 16 -14.66 -10.40 -46.18
N PRO A 17 -13.53 -9.82 -45.74
CA PRO A 17 -13.22 -9.80 -44.32
C PRO A 17 -14.39 -9.13 -43.61
N ASP A 18 -14.89 -9.77 -42.55
CA ASP A 18 -15.91 -9.15 -41.72
C ASP A 18 -15.38 -7.80 -41.26
N LYS A 19 -16.20 -6.79 -41.50
CA LYS A 19 -15.86 -5.41 -41.17
C LYS A 19 -15.58 -5.36 -39.68
N TRP A 20 -14.40 -4.91 -39.27
CA TRP A 20 -13.99 -4.92 -37.86
C TRP A 20 -15.02 -4.24 -36.91
N TYR A 21 -15.81 -3.29 -37.43
CA TYR A 21 -16.92 -2.62 -36.75
C TYR A 21 -18.20 -3.48 -36.57
N ALA A 22 -18.35 -4.59 -37.31
CA ALA A 22 -19.42 -5.58 -37.10
C ALA A 22 -19.23 -6.39 -35.80
N HIS A 23 -18.03 -6.36 -35.21
CA HIS A 23 -17.76 -6.86 -33.85
C HIS A 23 -17.98 -5.79 -32.77
N GLY A 24 -18.50 -4.61 -33.11
CA GLY A 24 -18.72 -3.52 -32.15
C GLY A 24 -19.58 -3.93 -30.95
N PHE A 25 -20.58 -4.78 -31.16
CA PHE A 25 -21.39 -5.34 -30.06
C PHE A 25 -20.55 -6.15 -29.07
N TRP A 26 -19.66 -7.02 -29.56
CA TRP A 26 -18.79 -7.84 -28.71
C TRP A 26 -17.74 -7.00 -27.98
N VAL A 27 -17.21 -5.95 -28.63
CA VAL A 27 -16.30 -5.00 -27.98
C VAL A 27 -17.02 -4.22 -26.88
N LEU A 28 -18.22 -3.70 -27.15
CA LEU A 28 -19.04 -3.01 -26.15
C LEU A 28 -19.40 -3.93 -24.99
N MET A 29 -19.76 -5.18 -25.28
CA MET A 29 -20.05 -6.19 -24.26
C MET A 29 -18.81 -6.48 -23.40
N LEU A 30 -17.63 -6.63 -24.01
CA LEU A 30 -16.38 -6.84 -23.29
C LEU A 30 -16.06 -5.64 -22.38
N VAL A 31 -16.21 -4.41 -22.86
CA VAL A 31 -16.02 -3.20 -22.04
C VAL A 31 -17.04 -3.18 -20.88
N PHE A 32 -18.31 -3.49 -21.17
CA PHE A 32 -19.38 -3.50 -20.17
C PHE A 32 -19.19 -4.57 -19.09
N LEU A 33 -18.54 -5.70 -19.39
CA LEU A 33 -18.22 -6.72 -18.39
C LEU A 33 -16.92 -6.41 -17.63
N THR A 34 -15.89 -5.93 -18.34
CA THR A 34 -14.56 -5.72 -17.75
C THR A 34 -14.54 -4.55 -16.78
N TYR A 35 -15.22 -3.45 -17.09
CA TYR A 35 -15.18 -2.25 -16.25
C TYR A 35 -15.80 -2.47 -14.85
N PRO A 36 -17.01 -3.05 -14.72
CA PRO A 36 -17.57 -3.41 -13.42
C PRO A 36 -16.74 -4.46 -12.69
N ALA A 37 -16.16 -5.44 -13.41
CA ALA A 37 -15.28 -6.43 -12.79
C ALA A 37 -14.03 -5.78 -12.19
N VAL A 38 -13.35 -4.90 -12.94
CA VAL A 38 -12.19 -4.13 -12.44
C VAL A 38 -12.60 -3.23 -11.28
N PHE A 39 -13.77 -2.58 -11.36
CA PHE A 39 -14.32 -1.77 -10.28
C PHE A 39 -14.56 -2.60 -9.01
N ALA A 40 -15.16 -3.78 -9.13
CA ALA A 40 -15.42 -4.69 -8.02
C ALA A 40 -14.11 -5.19 -7.40
N VAL A 41 -13.15 -5.64 -8.21
CA VAL A 41 -11.83 -6.07 -7.73
C VAL A 41 -11.13 -4.92 -6.99
N ARG A 42 -11.14 -3.71 -7.53
CA ARG A 42 -10.55 -2.54 -6.89
C ARG A 42 -11.26 -2.11 -5.62
N SER A 43 -12.58 -2.29 -5.56
CA SER A 43 -13.40 -1.90 -4.41
C SER A 43 -13.28 -2.89 -3.26
N PHE A 44 -13.17 -4.20 -3.56
CA PHE A 44 -13.32 -5.25 -2.55
C PHE A 44 -12.06 -6.11 -2.32
N LEU A 45 -11.16 -6.22 -3.29
CA LEU A 45 -10.04 -7.15 -3.22
C LEU A 45 -8.70 -6.43 -3.08
N PHE A 46 -8.23 -5.84 -4.19
CA PHE A 46 -6.89 -5.27 -4.28
C PHE A 46 -6.92 -3.92 -4.99
N GLN A 47 -6.24 -2.93 -4.40
CA GLN A 47 -6.00 -1.63 -5.03
C GLN A 47 -4.49 -1.41 -5.22
N PRO A 48 -4.04 -1.05 -6.43
CA PRO A 48 -2.66 -0.63 -6.64
C PRO A 48 -2.45 0.78 -6.08
N PHE A 49 -1.31 1.00 -5.42
CA PHE A 49 -0.86 2.30 -4.91
C PHE A 49 0.54 2.60 -5.43
N SER A 50 0.76 3.84 -5.86
CA SER A 50 2.08 4.38 -6.20
C SER A 50 2.68 5.12 -5.01
N ILE A 51 3.93 4.82 -4.67
CA ILE A 51 4.67 5.48 -3.59
C ILE A 51 5.40 6.70 -4.15
N SER A 52 5.03 7.88 -3.67
CA SER A 52 5.58 9.17 -4.09
C SER A 52 6.36 9.89 -2.99
N SER A 53 6.62 9.24 -1.85
CA SER A 53 7.36 9.82 -0.73
C SER A 53 8.29 8.82 -0.07
N GLY A 54 9.43 9.28 0.44
CA GLY A 54 10.43 8.50 1.17
C GLY A 54 10.13 8.18 2.64
N SER A 55 8.90 8.38 3.13
CA SER A 55 8.55 8.18 4.56
C SER A 55 8.65 6.74 5.06
N MET A 56 8.62 5.78 4.15
CA MET A 56 8.69 4.34 4.44
C MET A 56 10.01 3.71 3.99
N VAL A 57 11.03 4.50 3.66
CA VAL A 57 12.37 4.01 3.34
C VAL A 57 12.98 3.40 4.61
N PRO A 58 13.64 2.22 4.52
CA PRO A 58 14.06 1.52 3.30
C PRO A 58 13.05 0.49 2.78
N THR A 59 11.97 0.23 3.51
CA THR A 59 10.95 -0.77 3.18
C THR A 59 10.25 -0.46 1.86
N LEU A 60 9.71 0.76 1.72
CA LEU A 60 9.11 1.27 0.48
C LEU A 60 9.87 2.52 0.03
N GLN A 61 10.25 2.53 -1.23
CA GLN A 61 11.02 3.61 -1.84
C GLN A 61 10.19 4.37 -2.86
N GLU A 62 10.64 5.56 -3.23
CA GLU A 62 9.95 6.36 -4.24
C GLU A 62 9.91 5.63 -5.59
N GLY A 63 8.76 5.72 -6.26
CA GLY A 63 8.49 4.99 -7.50
C GLY A 63 8.00 3.55 -7.30
N ASP A 64 7.95 3.04 -6.07
CA ASP A 64 7.39 1.72 -5.78
C ASP A 64 5.88 1.65 -6.08
N TYR A 65 5.41 0.51 -6.57
CA TYR A 65 4.00 0.19 -6.79
C TYR A 65 3.61 -1.05 -5.99
N THR A 66 2.65 -0.87 -5.07
CA THR A 66 2.24 -1.91 -4.13
C THR A 66 0.78 -2.30 -4.32
N PHE A 67 0.46 -3.55 -3.96
CA PHE A 67 -0.90 -4.01 -3.80
C PHE A 67 -1.35 -3.83 -2.34
N VAL A 68 -2.49 -3.17 -2.18
CA VAL A 68 -3.20 -3.04 -0.90
C VAL A 68 -4.39 -4.00 -0.91
N SER A 69 -4.38 -4.95 0.03
CA SER A 69 -5.50 -5.86 0.30
C SER A 69 -6.56 -5.13 1.15
N LYS A 70 -7.74 -4.93 0.58
CA LYS A 70 -8.86 -4.30 1.29
C LYS A 70 -9.55 -5.26 2.25
N PHE A 71 -9.79 -6.48 1.79
CA PHE A 71 -10.46 -7.52 2.57
C PHE A 71 -9.71 -7.89 3.87
N ALA A 72 -8.40 -7.68 3.95
CA ALA A 72 -7.61 -7.95 5.16
C ALA A 72 -8.20 -7.28 6.41
N TYR A 73 -8.68 -6.04 6.25
CA TYR A 73 -9.32 -5.30 7.34
C TYR A 73 -10.81 -5.12 7.11
N GLY A 74 -11.41 -5.75 6.10
CA GLY A 74 -12.83 -5.57 5.79
C GLY A 74 -13.12 -4.24 5.09
N TYR A 75 -14.33 -3.73 5.24
CA TYR A 75 -14.82 -2.60 4.45
C TYR A 75 -15.36 -1.46 5.31
N SER A 76 -15.04 -0.23 4.91
CA SER A 76 -15.58 1.02 5.45
C SER A 76 -16.07 1.94 4.32
N ARG A 77 -16.59 3.11 4.68
CA ARG A 77 -16.91 4.21 3.75
C ARG A 77 -15.78 4.59 2.79
N TYR A 78 -14.52 4.31 3.15
CA TYR A 78 -13.36 4.60 2.31
C TYR A 78 -12.94 3.45 1.39
N SER A 79 -13.61 2.29 1.46
CA SER A 79 -13.28 1.13 0.63
C SER A 79 -13.76 1.27 -0.82
N VAL A 80 -14.88 1.98 -1.03
CA VAL A 80 -15.54 2.11 -2.34
C VAL A 80 -15.52 3.56 -2.81
N PRO A 81 -15.20 3.83 -4.10
CA PRO A 81 -15.25 5.18 -4.65
C PRO A 81 -16.61 5.86 -4.48
N PHE A 82 -16.60 7.19 -4.44
CA PHE A 82 -17.80 8.03 -4.33
C PHE A 82 -18.69 7.78 -3.10
N ASN A 83 -18.13 7.16 -2.05
CA ASN A 83 -18.87 6.83 -0.83
C ASN A 83 -20.14 5.99 -1.10
N LEU A 84 -20.09 5.11 -2.12
CA LEU A 84 -21.23 4.26 -2.52
C LEU A 84 -21.61 3.21 -1.46
N LEU A 85 -20.76 3.00 -0.45
CA LEU A 85 -21.07 2.21 0.74
C LEU A 85 -21.15 3.13 1.97
N PRO A 86 -22.33 3.68 2.29
CA PRO A 86 -22.52 4.53 3.48
C PRO A 86 -22.65 3.66 4.73
N ILE A 87 -21.59 2.93 5.06
CA ILE A 87 -21.48 2.15 6.30
C ILE A 87 -20.72 2.95 7.35
N GLU A 88 -21.23 2.95 8.57
CA GLU A 88 -20.53 3.51 9.72
C GLU A 88 -19.56 2.46 10.27
N GLY A 89 -18.33 2.90 10.57
CA GLY A 89 -17.27 2.00 11.05
C GLY A 89 -16.75 1.05 9.97
N ARG A 90 -16.36 -0.15 10.40
CA ARG A 90 -15.74 -1.17 9.54
C ARG A 90 -16.30 -2.55 9.83
N THR A 91 -16.61 -3.31 8.79
CA THR A 91 -17.26 -4.64 8.89
C THR A 91 -16.50 -5.71 8.10
N TYR A 92 -16.66 -6.97 8.50
CA TYR A 92 -16.06 -8.14 7.83
C TYR A 92 -14.53 -8.13 7.73
N GLY A 93 -13.88 -7.53 8.73
CA GLY A 93 -12.44 -7.32 8.78
C GLY A 93 -11.76 -7.99 9.95
N ALA A 94 -10.49 -8.36 9.78
CA ALA A 94 -9.63 -8.66 10.90
C ALA A 94 -9.09 -7.36 11.52
N GLU A 95 -8.80 -7.40 12.81
CA GLU A 95 -8.07 -6.31 13.46
C GLU A 95 -6.63 -6.24 12.90
N PRO A 96 -6.12 -5.03 12.64
CA PRO A 96 -4.73 -4.83 12.24
C PRO A 96 -3.77 -5.33 13.31
N LYS A 97 -2.66 -5.90 12.85
CA LYS A 97 -1.62 -6.40 13.75
C LYS A 97 -0.50 -5.38 13.85
N ARG A 98 0.16 -5.38 15.01
CA ARG A 98 1.39 -4.61 15.20
C ARG A 98 2.42 -5.02 14.15
N GLY A 99 3.05 -4.04 13.53
CA GLY A 99 3.99 -4.21 12.43
C GLY A 99 3.37 -4.25 11.04
N ASP A 100 2.03 -4.27 10.90
CA ASP A 100 1.40 -4.20 9.59
C ASP A 100 1.70 -2.86 8.90
N VAL A 101 2.10 -2.92 7.62
CA VAL A 101 2.16 -1.74 6.75
C VAL A 101 0.77 -1.53 6.16
N VAL A 102 0.18 -0.36 6.38
CA VAL A 102 -1.22 -0.08 6.04
C VAL A 102 -1.34 1.19 5.20
N ALA A 103 -2.21 1.13 4.21
CA ALA A 103 -2.69 2.33 3.52
C ALA A 103 -3.93 2.86 4.26
N PHE A 104 -4.01 4.17 4.47
CA PHE A 104 -5.12 4.81 5.17
C PHE A 104 -5.39 6.22 4.67
N LYS A 105 -6.61 6.70 4.89
CA LYS A 105 -7.00 8.09 4.65
C LYS A 105 -6.43 8.98 5.75
N PHE A 106 -5.67 10.01 5.37
CA PHE A 106 -5.08 10.96 6.31
C PHE A 106 -6.18 11.62 7.16
N PRO A 107 -6.22 11.43 8.49
CA PRO A 107 -7.37 11.84 9.30
C PRO A 107 -7.74 13.33 9.20
N PRO A 108 -6.78 14.28 9.18
CA PRO A 108 -7.11 15.71 9.00
C PRO A 108 -7.63 16.07 7.60
N ASP A 109 -7.24 15.32 6.57
CA ASP A 109 -7.72 15.51 5.19
C ASP A 109 -7.84 14.15 4.46
N PRO A 110 -9.03 13.51 4.49
CA PRO A 110 -9.27 12.19 3.90
C PRO A 110 -9.15 12.12 2.38
N SER A 111 -8.89 13.24 1.69
CA SER A 111 -8.62 13.24 0.24
C SER A 111 -7.24 12.65 -0.07
N VAL A 112 -6.34 12.61 0.91
CA VAL A 112 -4.97 12.12 0.77
C VAL A 112 -4.81 10.72 1.37
N ASP A 113 -4.13 9.84 0.64
CA ASP A 113 -3.77 8.50 1.10
C ASP A 113 -2.34 8.49 1.65
N TYR A 114 -2.15 7.85 2.81
CA TYR A 114 -0.85 7.63 3.45
C TYR A 114 -0.57 6.13 3.56
N ILE A 115 0.71 5.76 3.57
CA ILE A 115 1.16 4.40 3.88
C ILE A 115 2.18 4.49 5.01
N GLN A 116 1.87 3.87 6.14
CA GLN A 116 2.74 3.82 7.31
C GLN A 116 2.62 2.46 8.02
N ARG A 117 3.49 2.21 8.99
CA ARG A 117 3.48 0.99 9.79
C ARG A 117 2.72 1.20 11.09
N ILE A 118 1.81 0.29 11.43
CA ILE A 118 1.14 0.27 12.72
C ILE A 118 2.14 -0.17 13.78
N VAL A 119 2.44 0.70 14.74
CA VAL A 119 3.30 0.37 15.88
C VAL A 119 2.55 0.37 17.20
N GLY A 120 1.42 1.07 17.32
CA GLY A 120 0.56 1.10 18.51
C GLY A 120 -0.86 0.63 18.19
N LEU A 121 -1.40 -0.23 19.05
CA LEU A 121 -2.74 -0.80 19.01
C LEU A 121 -3.64 -0.10 20.05
N PRO A 122 -4.97 -0.24 19.96
CA PRO A 122 -5.89 0.25 20.99
C PRO A 122 -5.45 -0.11 22.41
N GLY A 123 -5.42 0.88 23.30
CA GLY A 123 -5.03 0.71 24.71
C GLY A 123 -3.52 0.77 24.98
N ASP A 124 -2.66 0.81 23.95
CA ASP A 124 -1.22 0.95 24.16
C ASP A 124 -0.83 2.35 24.63
N ARG A 125 0.26 2.41 25.38
CA ARG A 125 1.03 3.61 25.64
C ARG A 125 2.25 3.66 24.73
N ILE A 126 2.37 4.70 23.91
CA ILE A 126 3.47 4.87 22.95
C ILE A 126 4.28 6.12 23.30
N GLN A 127 5.60 6.00 23.24
CA GLN A 127 6.51 7.12 23.42
C GLN A 127 7.80 6.90 22.60
N MET A 128 8.40 7.98 22.11
CA MET A 128 9.80 7.96 21.64
C MET A 128 10.68 8.59 22.72
N VAL A 129 11.77 7.91 23.08
CA VAL A 129 12.77 8.39 24.04
C VAL A 129 14.14 8.18 23.41
N ASP A 130 14.87 9.27 23.18
CA ASP A 130 16.20 9.26 22.55
C ASP A 130 16.27 8.41 21.27
N GLY A 131 15.27 8.54 20.41
CA GLY A 131 15.18 7.82 19.12
C GLY A 131 14.68 6.38 19.23
N VAL A 132 14.48 5.86 20.44
CA VAL A 132 13.98 4.51 20.67
C VAL A 132 12.48 4.53 20.91
N LEU A 133 11.76 3.62 20.25
CA LEU A 133 10.32 3.43 20.48
C LEU A 133 10.09 2.67 21.79
N HIS A 134 9.22 3.21 22.64
CA HIS A 134 8.74 2.57 23.86
C HIS A 134 7.25 2.24 23.71
N ILE A 135 6.89 1.00 24.02
CA ILE A 135 5.51 0.50 24.01
C ILE A 135 5.19 -0.03 25.41
N ASN A 136 4.16 0.53 26.06
CA ASN A 136 3.78 0.21 27.43
C ASN A 136 4.96 0.31 28.39
N ASP A 137 5.71 1.42 28.28
CA ASP A 137 6.90 1.75 29.07
C ASP A 137 8.12 0.82 28.84
N VAL A 138 8.05 -0.11 27.88
CA VAL A 138 9.13 -1.03 27.51
C VAL A 138 9.76 -0.60 26.18
N ALA A 139 11.08 -0.40 26.18
CA ALA A 139 11.84 -0.12 24.96
C ALA A 139 11.76 -1.32 23.98
N VAL A 140 11.46 -1.04 22.73
CA VAL A 140 11.52 -2.06 21.67
C VAL A 140 12.97 -2.37 21.31
N GLY A 141 13.21 -3.57 20.79
CA GLY A 141 14.57 -3.95 20.37
C GLY A 141 15.01 -3.10 19.19
N LEU A 142 16.16 -2.44 19.31
CA LEU A 142 16.77 -1.64 18.24
C LEU A 142 18.24 -2.02 18.11
N GLU A 143 18.62 -2.54 16.94
CA GLU A 143 19.97 -3.01 16.65
C GLU A 143 20.54 -2.24 15.46
N GLU A 144 21.80 -1.81 15.56
CA GLU A 144 22.52 -1.24 14.42
C GLU A 144 22.69 -2.30 13.32
N ALA A 145 22.22 -1.97 12.11
CA ALA A 145 22.26 -2.86 10.95
C ALA A 145 23.16 -2.34 9.82
N GLY A 146 23.68 -1.12 9.93
CA GLY A 146 24.68 -0.56 9.03
C GLY A 146 24.38 0.89 8.64
N THR A 147 24.79 1.26 7.43
CA THR A 147 24.56 2.59 6.87
C THR A 147 23.75 2.46 5.58
N PHE A 148 22.77 3.33 5.40
CA PHE A 148 21.97 3.43 4.19
C PHE A 148 22.24 4.78 3.51
N SER A 149 22.29 4.81 2.18
CA SER A 149 22.41 6.07 1.43
C SER A 149 21.02 6.58 1.08
N TYR A 150 20.60 7.68 1.72
CA TYR A 150 19.33 8.34 1.46
C TYR A 150 19.59 9.75 0.94
N GLU A 151 19.11 10.07 -0.27
CA GLU A 151 19.36 11.37 -0.93
C GLU A 151 20.86 11.76 -0.96
N GLU A 152 21.72 10.80 -1.29
CA GLU A 152 23.19 10.94 -1.31
C GLU A 152 23.84 11.27 0.05
N ARG A 153 23.10 11.09 1.15
CA ARG A 153 23.59 11.27 2.52
C ARG A 153 23.60 9.95 3.29
N PRO A 154 24.61 9.71 4.13
CA PRO A 154 24.63 8.55 4.99
C PRO A 154 23.56 8.69 6.09
N ALA A 155 22.77 7.64 6.27
CA ALA A 155 21.79 7.46 7.32
C ALA A 155 22.11 6.19 8.11
N LYS A 156 21.81 6.16 9.41
CA LYS A 156 21.90 4.93 10.19
C LYS A 156 20.77 4.00 9.78
N LEU A 157 21.14 2.77 9.45
CA LEU A 157 20.20 1.70 9.20
C LEU A 157 20.11 0.87 10.48
N GLN A 158 18.91 0.80 11.05
CA GLN A 158 18.68 0.06 12.28
C GLN A 158 17.59 -0.99 12.06
N ARG A 159 17.68 -2.10 12.78
CA ARG A 159 16.68 -3.16 12.82
C ARG A 159 15.85 -2.98 14.08
N GLU A 160 14.58 -2.63 13.91
CA GLU A 160 13.62 -2.53 15.01
C GLU A 160 12.80 -3.82 15.10
N THR A 161 12.67 -4.36 16.31
CA THR A 161 11.88 -5.56 16.61
C THR A 161 10.73 -5.23 17.55
N LEU A 162 9.52 -5.30 17.01
CA LEU A 162 8.29 -4.99 17.73
C LEU A 162 7.85 -6.18 18.62
N PRO A 163 7.06 -5.92 19.68
CA PRO A 163 6.39 -6.97 20.43
C PRO A 163 5.62 -7.92 19.51
N GLY A 164 5.85 -9.22 19.67
CA GLY A 164 5.36 -10.26 18.76
C GLY A 164 6.40 -10.77 17.74
N GLY A 165 7.61 -10.20 17.74
CA GLY A 165 8.76 -10.72 16.99
C GLY A 165 8.85 -10.23 15.55
N VAL A 166 8.02 -9.27 15.15
CA VAL A 166 8.10 -8.65 13.82
C VAL A 166 9.28 -7.70 13.80
N SER A 167 10.29 -8.01 12.99
CA SER A 167 11.44 -7.13 12.77
C SER A 167 11.35 -6.42 11.42
N HIS A 168 11.77 -5.17 11.37
CA HIS A 168 11.84 -4.37 10.15
C HIS A 168 13.01 -3.39 10.22
N PHE A 169 13.37 -2.80 9.09
CA PHE A 169 14.40 -1.78 9.04
C PHE A 169 13.80 -0.40 9.18
N VAL A 170 14.51 0.46 9.92
CA VAL A 170 14.19 1.87 10.09
C VAL A 170 15.43 2.71 9.76
N LEU A 171 15.22 3.94 9.32
CA LEU A 171 16.29 4.93 9.15
C LEU A 171 16.24 5.97 10.25
N ASP A 172 17.41 6.27 10.79
CA ASP A 172 17.74 7.44 11.60
C ASP A 172 18.72 8.31 10.78
N LEU A 173 18.28 9.52 10.42
CA LEU A 173 19.03 10.47 9.62
C LEU A 173 19.88 11.40 10.49
N SER A 174 19.50 11.61 11.76
CA SER A 174 20.20 12.52 12.67
C SER A 174 19.95 12.18 14.15
N ASP A 175 21.02 12.18 14.95
CA ASP A 175 21.02 11.86 16.39
C ASP A 175 20.09 12.71 17.29
N ASN A 176 19.51 13.81 16.79
CA ASN A 176 18.68 14.74 17.56
C ASN A 176 17.54 15.30 16.70
N SER A 177 16.83 14.42 16.03
CA SER A 177 15.64 14.74 15.28
C SER A 177 14.50 15.17 16.20
N ILE A 178 13.60 16.00 15.65
CA ILE A 178 12.40 16.45 16.37
C ILE A 178 11.47 15.29 16.78
N GLY A 179 11.62 14.12 16.15
CA GLY A 179 10.83 12.92 16.40
C GLY A 179 11.40 11.95 17.45
N ASP A 180 12.59 12.23 17.97
CA ASP A 180 13.35 11.31 18.84
C ASP A 180 12.83 11.28 20.28
N ASN A 181 12.26 12.41 20.71
CA ASN A 181 11.74 12.58 22.05
C ASN A 181 10.31 13.12 21.96
N THR A 182 9.35 12.32 22.40
CA THR A 182 7.93 12.70 22.35
C THR A 182 7.28 12.63 23.72
N ARG A 183 6.12 13.29 23.82
CA ARG A 183 5.20 13.04 24.92
C ARG A 183 4.67 11.61 24.84
N VAL A 184 4.09 11.14 25.93
CA VAL A 184 3.34 9.91 25.95
C VAL A 184 2.05 10.06 25.12
N PHE A 185 1.73 9.03 24.33
CA PHE A 185 0.49 8.87 23.59
C PHE A 185 -0.24 7.63 24.08
N ASP A 186 -1.37 7.81 24.75
CA ASP A 186 -2.29 6.71 25.06
C ASP A 186 -3.23 6.51 23.86
N VAL A 187 -3.12 5.35 23.20
CA VAL A 187 -3.86 5.04 21.97
C VAL A 187 -5.32 4.77 22.31
N PRO A 188 -6.27 5.58 21.80
CA PRO A 188 -7.69 5.39 22.09
C PRO A 188 -8.23 4.07 21.52
N GLU A 189 -9.34 3.61 22.09
CA GLU A 189 -10.11 2.50 21.52
C GLU A 189 -10.49 2.78 20.06
N GLY A 190 -10.41 1.74 19.22
CA GLY A 190 -10.70 1.84 17.78
C GLY A 190 -9.72 2.69 16.97
N HIS A 191 -8.59 3.10 17.54
CA HIS A 191 -7.56 3.87 16.87
C HIS A 191 -6.20 3.15 16.87
N TYR A 192 -5.31 3.57 15.96
CA TYR A 192 -3.97 3.03 15.82
C TYR A 192 -2.94 4.16 15.81
N PHE A 193 -1.75 3.84 16.31
CA PHE A 193 -0.58 4.71 16.21
C PHE A 193 0.35 4.17 15.13
N VAL A 194 0.60 4.99 14.12
CA VAL A 194 1.43 4.66 12.96
C VAL A 194 2.73 5.46 12.95
N LEU A 195 3.81 4.82 12.51
CA LEU A 195 5.11 5.44 12.27
C LEU A 195 5.59 5.16 10.84
N GLY A 196 6.35 6.10 10.29
CA GLY A 196 7.17 5.83 9.12
C GLY A 196 8.42 5.02 9.47
N ASP A 197 8.86 4.18 8.54
CA ASP A 197 10.14 3.46 8.69
C ASP A 197 11.33 4.43 8.55
N ASN A 198 11.18 5.54 7.82
CA ASN A 198 12.13 6.64 7.83
C ASN A 198 11.80 7.58 8.99
N ARG A 199 12.43 7.36 10.16
CA ARG A 199 12.02 7.98 11.43
C ARG A 199 12.19 9.49 11.46
N ASP A 200 13.03 10.05 10.60
CA ASP A 200 13.26 11.50 10.55
C ASP A 200 12.61 12.19 9.36
N ASN A 201 12.11 11.42 8.40
CA ASN A 201 11.45 11.96 7.21
C ASN A 201 10.02 11.42 7.02
N ALA A 202 9.30 11.26 8.13
CA ALA A 202 7.91 10.81 8.14
C ALA A 202 7.01 11.79 8.89
N SER A 203 5.99 12.32 8.19
CA SER A 203 4.87 13.02 8.82
C SER A 203 3.85 11.99 9.32
N ASP A 204 4.12 11.39 10.47
CA ASP A 204 3.33 10.31 11.07
C ASP A 204 2.57 10.73 12.34
N SER A 205 2.18 9.76 13.18
CA SER A 205 1.35 9.98 14.37
C SER A 205 2.01 10.85 15.43
N ARG A 206 3.35 10.97 15.40
CA ARG A 206 4.10 11.89 16.27
C ARG A 206 3.79 13.35 15.97
N PHE A 207 3.35 13.63 14.74
CA PHE A 207 3.20 14.99 14.21
C PHE A 207 1.76 15.28 13.77
N LYS A 208 1.51 15.26 12.45
CA LYS A 208 0.26 15.75 11.84
C LYS A 208 -0.82 14.69 11.73
N VAL A 209 -0.46 13.40 11.73
CA VAL A 209 -1.44 12.31 11.55
C VAL A 209 -2.28 12.14 12.81
N GLY A 210 -1.67 12.25 13.99
CA GLY A 210 -2.31 11.86 15.24
C GLY A 210 -2.68 10.37 15.24
N PHE A 211 -3.75 10.00 15.92
CA PHE A 211 -4.22 8.62 15.90
C PHE A 211 -5.07 8.34 14.65
N VAL A 212 -4.92 7.16 14.07
CA VAL A 212 -5.66 6.74 12.87
C VAL A 212 -6.88 5.93 13.28
N PRO A 213 -8.12 6.41 13.03
CA PRO A 213 -9.32 5.62 13.29
C PRO A 213 -9.35 4.34 12.44
N TYR A 214 -9.92 3.25 12.96
CA TYR A 214 -10.03 1.99 12.21
C TYR A 214 -10.77 2.14 10.87
N GLU A 215 -11.78 3.01 10.85
CA GLU A 215 -12.54 3.28 9.62
C GLU A 215 -11.67 3.89 8.52
N ASN A 216 -10.64 4.67 8.86
CA ASN A 216 -9.74 5.35 7.91
C ASN A 216 -8.80 4.40 7.19
N LEU A 217 -8.61 3.17 7.69
CA LEU A 217 -7.77 2.20 6.99
C LEU A 217 -8.36 1.89 5.62
N VAL A 218 -7.55 1.93 4.58
CA VAL A 218 -7.96 1.47 3.24
C VAL A 218 -7.72 -0.03 3.14
N GLY A 219 -6.56 -0.49 3.60
CA GLY A 219 -6.21 -1.91 3.60
C GLY A 219 -4.76 -2.17 4.01
N LYS A 220 -4.38 -3.45 4.04
CA LYS A 220 -3.01 -3.91 4.32
C LYS A 220 -2.17 -3.87 3.05
N THR A 221 -0.99 -3.25 3.09
CA THR A 221 -0.03 -3.31 2.00
C THR A 221 0.64 -4.68 2.03
N VAL A 222 0.42 -5.50 1.00
CA VAL A 222 0.80 -6.93 1.02
C VAL A 222 1.99 -7.27 0.14
N ARG A 223 2.15 -6.57 -0.99
CA ARG A 223 3.17 -6.94 -1.97
C ARG A 223 3.59 -5.77 -2.84
N LEU A 224 4.89 -5.61 -3.02
CA LEU A 224 5.49 -4.74 -4.01
C LEU A 224 5.64 -5.48 -5.35
N PHE A 225 5.23 -4.85 -6.46
CA PHE A 225 5.23 -5.52 -7.77
C PHE A 225 6.01 -4.78 -8.86
N TRP A 226 6.39 -3.52 -8.64
CA TRP A 226 7.18 -2.74 -9.59
C TRP A 226 7.80 -1.52 -8.92
N ASN A 227 8.92 -1.01 -9.46
CA ASN A 227 9.46 0.31 -9.16
C ASN A 227 9.70 1.07 -10.48
N SER A 228 9.13 2.27 -10.62
CA SER A 228 9.22 3.06 -11.86
C SER A 228 10.56 3.76 -12.08
N GLN A 229 11.42 3.85 -11.06
CA GLN A 229 12.76 4.47 -11.14
C GLN A 229 13.86 3.44 -11.41
N GLY A 230 13.53 2.14 -11.51
CA GLY A 230 14.49 1.08 -11.80
C GLY A 230 15.24 0.56 -10.57
N THR A 231 14.86 0.98 -9.37
CA THR A 231 15.41 0.46 -8.12
C THR A 231 15.02 -1.02 -7.94
N ASP A 232 15.99 -1.85 -7.54
CA ASP A 232 15.68 -3.25 -7.22
C ASP A 232 14.72 -3.33 -6.03
N TYR A 233 13.72 -4.18 -6.20
CA TYR A 233 12.63 -4.36 -5.27
C TYR A 233 12.41 -5.84 -4.93
N SER A 234 13.18 -6.74 -5.54
CA SER A 234 13.04 -8.19 -5.39
C SER A 234 13.21 -8.66 -3.94
N SER A 235 14.18 -8.07 -3.22
CA SER A 235 14.43 -8.31 -1.80
C SER A 235 13.38 -7.71 -0.85
N ARG A 236 12.53 -6.81 -1.34
CA ARG A 236 11.51 -6.07 -0.57
C ARG A 236 10.08 -6.40 -1.00
N GLN A 237 9.87 -7.51 -1.72
CA GLN A 237 8.56 -7.86 -2.24
C GLN A 237 7.53 -8.14 -1.15
N THR A 238 7.95 -8.75 -0.04
CA THR A 238 7.11 -9.09 1.11
C THR A 238 7.25 -8.05 2.21
N LEU A 239 6.13 -7.63 2.79
CA LEU A 239 6.05 -6.56 3.79
C LEU A 239 5.63 -7.08 5.18
N ASP A 240 5.74 -8.38 5.41
CA ASP A 240 5.31 -9.06 6.64
C ASP A 240 6.39 -9.11 7.73
N GLY A 241 7.51 -8.40 7.55
CA GLY A 241 8.64 -8.42 8.48
C GLY A 241 9.47 -9.71 8.40
N SER A 242 9.15 -10.63 7.47
CA SER A 242 10.08 -11.69 7.10
C SER A 242 11.16 -11.08 6.20
N VAL A 243 12.22 -10.57 6.81
CA VAL A 243 13.43 -10.26 6.05
C VAL A 243 13.97 -11.60 5.56
N THR A 244 13.65 -11.95 4.31
CA THR A 244 14.36 -13.04 3.62
C THR A 244 15.84 -12.69 3.65
N LYS A 245 16.62 -13.58 4.26
CA LYS A 245 18.08 -13.51 4.42
C LYS A 245 18.81 -13.04 3.16
#